data_AF-K1TP59-F1
#
_entry.id   AF-K1TP59-F1
#
_cell.length_a   1.000
_cell.length_b   1.000
_cell.length_c   1.000
_cell.angle_alpha   90.00
_cell.angle_beta   90.00
_cell.angle_gamma   90.00
#
_symmetry.space_group_name_H-M   'P 1'
#
loop_
_entity.id
_entity.type
_entity.pdbx_description
1 polymer ?
#
loop_
_entity_poly.entity_id
_entity_poly.type
_entity_poly.pdbx_seq_one_letter_code
_entity_poly.pdbx_strand_id
1 'polypeptide(L)'
;NEEYMQKVVDYTDVVKNSDYGYMEDFGDIFLPDNKNSKESVFAVQASDYSEDHTTFGRGNWSNVLNGCWGMWSCGWDFHKPSQDLVNAFKTKNGLPEFDDYNKTCDYPVNGKPNSQKWDPRLFHTVGMPTFPYKYESEYKMTTANSRTPNVYGYYTSLKEVPQRSKGETFNGSWQAFAMNDYVLRYSDIMLMRAEALI
;
A
#
# COMPACT_ATOMS: atom_id res chain seq x y z
N ASN A 1 33.73 -4.94 1.86
CA ASN A 1 32.27 -4.91 1.64
C ASN A 1 31.81 -6.07 0.76
N GLU A 2 32.60 -6.46 -0.25
CA GLU A 2 32.30 -7.60 -1.16
C GLU A 2 31.87 -8.89 -0.43
N GLU A 3 32.55 -9.28 0.64
CA GLU A 3 32.16 -10.49 1.41
C GLU A 3 30.75 -10.41 2.01
N TYR A 4 30.32 -9.21 2.44
CA TYR A 4 28.95 -9.02 2.94
C TYR A 4 27.94 -9.03 1.80
N MET A 5 28.26 -8.41 0.66
CA MET A 5 27.39 -8.46 -0.52
C MET A 5 27.24 -9.88 -1.06
N GLN A 6 28.32 -10.67 -1.06
CA GLN A 6 28.25 -12.09 -1.40
C GLN A 6 27.32 -12.85 -0.45
N LYS A 7 27.36 -12.58 0.86
CA LYS A 7 26.41 -13.18 1.82
C LYS A 7 24.96 -12.78 1.52
N VAL A 8 24.70 -11.54 1.10
CA VAL A 8 23.36 -11.12 0.66
C VAL A 8 22.93 -11.96 -0.55
N VAL A 9 23.80 -12.14 -1.55
CA VAL A 9 23.51 -12.99 -2.71
C VAL A 9 23.24 -14.43 -2.27
N ASP A 10 24.06 -15.01 -1.40
CA ASP A 10 23.91 -16.39 -0.94
C ASP A 10 22.59 -16.61 -0.20
N TYR A 11 22.24 -15.73 0.75
CA TYR A 11 21.02 -15.86 1.54
C TYR A 11 19.75 -15.56 0.73
N THR A 12 19.80 -14.59 -0.19
CA THR A 12 18.67 -14.31 -1.08
C THR A 12 18.47 -15.43 -2.12
N ASP A 13 19.51 -16.22 -2.43
CA ASP A 13 19.41 -17.36 -3.37
C ASP A 13 18.52 -18.48 -2.80
N VAL A 14 18.54 -18.67 -1.48
CA VAL A 14 17.64 -19.62 -0.79
C VAL A 14 16.18 -19.26 -1.06
N VAL A 15 15.82 -17.98 -0.90
CA VAL A 15 14.44 -17.51 -1.11
C VAL A 15 14.04 -17.56 -2.58
N LYS A 16 14.94 -17.14 -3.48
CA LYS A 16 14.75 -17.20 -4.93
C LYS A 16 14.43 -18.62 -5.42
N ASN A 17 15.05 -19.63 -4.82
CA ASN A 17 14.88 -21.05 -5.20
C ASN A 17 13.84 -21.78 -4.33
N SER A 18 13.06 -21.07 -3.52
CA SER A 18 11.95 -21.61 -2.71
C SER A 18 10.60 -21.44 -3.44
N ASP A 19 9.50 -21.84 -2.78
CA ASP A 19 8.14 -21.71 -3.32
C ASP A 19 7.56 -20.27 -3.29
N TYR A 20 8.36 -19.28 -2.87
CA TYR A 20 7.98 -17.87 -2.89
C TYR A 20 8.12 -17.27 -4.29
N GLY A 21 7.34 -16.24 -4.59
CA GLY A 21 7.37 -15.58 -5.89
C GLY A 21 6.54 -14.30 -5.92
N TYR A 22 6.55 -13.63 -7.07
CA TYR A 22 5.72 -12.43 -7.29
C TYR A 22 4.25 -12.80 -7.41
N MET A 23 3.37 -11.99 -6.82
CA MET A 23 1.95 -11.99 -7.18
C MET A 23 1.76 -11.61 -8.65
N GLU A 24 0.70 -12.12 -9.25
CA GLU A 24 0.27 -11.80 -10.61
C GLU A 24 -0.12 -10.32 -10.73
N ASP A 25 -0.81 -9.79 -9.73
CA ASP A 25 -1.16 -8.38 -9.59
C ASP A 25 -0.52 -7.79 -8.33
N PHE A 26 0.08 -6.61 -8.46
CA PHE A 26 0.74 -5.91 -7.36
C PHE A 26 -0.23 -5.53 -6.24
N GLY A 27 -1.48 -5.18 -6.58
CA GLY A 27 -2.51 -4.78 -5.63
C GLY A 27 -2.96 -5.92 -4.73
N ASP A 28 -2.86 -7.17 -5.20
CA ASP A 28 -3.46 -8.34 -4.56
C ASP A 28 -2.87 -8.63 -3.18
N ILE A 29 -1.55 -8.48 -3.00
CA ILE A 29 -0.91 -8.71 -1.69
C ILE A 29 -1.48 -7.78 -0.60
N PHE A 30 -2.00 -6.62 -0.98
CA PHE A 30 -2.59 -5.63 -0.07
C PHE A 30 -4.11 -5.81 0.12
N LEU A 31 -4.66 -6.97 -0.26
CA LEU A 31 -6.05 -7.34 -0.04
C LEU A 31 -6.16 -8.44 1.02
N PRO A 32 -7.17 -8.39 1.91
CA PRO A 32 -7.32 -9.36 2.99
C PRO A 32 -7.62 -10.79 2.50
N ASP A 33 -8.11 -10.96 1.27
CA ASP A 33 -8.41 -12.28 0.70
C ASP A 33 -7.14 -13.04 0.26
N ASN A 34 -6.02 -12.33 0.11
CA ASN A 34 -4.74 -12.87 -0.37
C ASN A 34 -3.66 -12.90 0.72
N LYS A 35 -4.07 -13.01 2.01
CA LYS A 35 -3.13 -13.19 3.13
C LYS A 35 -2.26 -14.43 2.87
N ASN A 36 -1.01 -14.37 3.32
CA ASN A 36 -0.05 -15.49 3.23
C ASN A 36 0.13 -16.03 1.80
N SER A 37 0.04 -15.15 0.80
CA SER A 37 0.32 -15.49 -0.58
C SER A 37 1.80 -15.83 -0.82
N LYS A 38 2.13 -16.31 -2.02
CA LYS A 38 3.51 -16.62 -2.43
C LYS A 38 4.48 -15.44 -2.35
N GLU A 39 4.00 -14.20 -2.29
CA GLU A 39 4.87 -13.02 -2.10
C GLU A 39 5.12 -12.70 -0.62
N SER A 40 4.35 -13.26 0.31
CA SER A 40 4.47 -13.06 1.75
C SER A 40 5.49 -14.01 2.38
N VAL A 41 6.76 -13.60 2.42
CA VAL A 41 7.85 -14.42 2.99
C VAL A 41 7.82 -14.43 4.53
N PHE A 42 7.55 -13.28 5.14
CA PHE A 42 7.34 -13.18 6.59
C PHE A 42 6.36 -12.05 6.92
N ALA A 43 5.33 -12.37 7.71
CA ALA A 43 4.29 -11.42 8.08
C ALA A 43 3.76 -11.67 9.50
N VAL A 44 3.46 -10.58 10.21
CA VAL A 44 2.73 -10.62 11.48
C VAL A 44 1.25 -10.84 11.16
N GLN A 45 0.69 -11.91 11.72
CA GLN A 45 -0.68 -12.33 11.42
C GLN A 45 -1.70 -11.53 12.23
N ALA A 46 -2.69 -10.99 11.53
CA ALA A 46 -3.86 -10.36 12.11
C ALA A 46 -5.13 -11.13 11.70
N SER A 47 -6.10 -11.18 12.61
CA SER A 47 -7.34 -11.95 12.44
C SER A 47 -8.55 -11.15 12.84
N ASP A 48 -9.66 -11.45 12.18
CA ASP A 48 -10.98 -10.97 12.57
C ASP A 48 -11.54 -11.82 13.72
N TYR A 49 -12.44 -11.25 14.53
CA TYR A 49 -13.10 -11.99 15.62
C TYR A 49 -13.90 -13.20 15.12
N SER A 50 -14.41 -13.14 13.88
CA SER A 50 -15.10 -14.27 13.25
C SER A 50 -14.18 -15.44 12.92
N GLU A 51 -12.87 -15.19 12.72
CA GLU A 51 -11.87 -16.20 12.37
C GLU A 51 -11.17 -16.81 13.60
N ASP A 52 -11.02 -16.04 14.69
CA ASP A 52 -10.20 -16.45 15.83
C ASP A 52 -10.94 -16.56 17.18
N HIS A 53 -12.24 -16.23 17.17
CA HIS A 53 -13.15 -16.30 18.32
C HIS A 53 -12.72 -15.47 19.54
N THR A 54 -11.87 -14.46 19.35
CA THR A 54 -11.59 -13.45 20.37
C THR A 54 -12.63 -12.33 20.32
N THR A 55 -12.70 -11.50 21.35
CA THR A 55 -13.73 -10.45 21.47
C THR A 55 -13.70 -9.42 20.34
N PHE A 56 -12.51 -9.07 19.84
CA PHE A 56 -12.31 -7.98 18.86
C PHE A 56 -11.38 -8.38 17.71
N GLY A 57 -11.06 -9.67 17.57
CA GLY A 57 -10.00 -10.16 16.69
C GLY A 57 -8.62 -9.78 17.22
N ARG A 58 -7.58 -10.41 16.67
CA ARG A 58 -6.21 -9.90 16.76
C ARG A 58 -6.01 -8.87 15.65
N GLY A 59 -6.72 -7.76 15.79
CA GLY A 59 -6.64 -6.66 14.84
C GLY A 59 -5.23 -6.08 14.76
N ASN A 60 -4.89 -5.57 13.58
CA ASN A 60 -3.71 -4.75 13.40
C ASN A 60 -3.97 -3.36 14.02
N TRP A 61 -3.27 -3.08 15.12
CA TRP A 61 -3.35 -1.80 15.83
C TRP A 61 -2.28 -0.80 15.40
N SER A 62 -1.31 -1.20 14.56
CA SER A 62 -0.22 -0.31 14.12
C SER A 62 -0.71 0.77 13.15
N ASN A 63 -1.80 0.50 12.42
CA ASN A 63 -2.44 1.38 11.45
C ASN A 63 -3.74 2.02 11.97
N VAL A 64 -3.94 2.04 13.30
CA VAL A 64 -5.17 2.52 13.98
C VAL A 64 -5.64 3.91 13.53
N LEU A 65 -4.73 4.78 13.09
CA LEU A 65 -5.06 6.15 12.67
C LEU A 65 -5.15 6.33 11.14
N ASN A 66 -4.83 5.30 10.35
CA ASN A 66 -4.54 5.47 8.91
C ASN A 66 -5.79 5.35 8.02
N GLY A 67 -6.94 4.96 8.57
CA GLY A 67 -8.20 4.97 7.85
C GLY A 67 -8.55 6.38 7.33
N CYS A 68 -8.95 6.45 6.06
CA CYS A 68 -9.31 7.69 5.35
C CYS A 68 -10.48 8.43 6.01
N TRP A 69 -10.36 9.76 6.13
CA TRP A 69 -11.38 10.62 6.73
C TRP A 69 -12.75 10.48 6.05
N GLY A 70 -13.79 10.29 6.84
CA GLY A 70 -15.17 10.19 6.35
C GLY A 70 -15.48 8.93 5.52
N MET A 71 -14.49 8.09 5.23
CA MET A 71 -14.69 6.77 4.61
C MET A 71 -14.93 5.69 5.66
N TRP A 72 -14.24 5.83 6.80
CA TRP A 72 -14.36 4.97 7.98
C TRP A 72 -15.01 5.73 9.12
N SER A 73 -15.78 5.05 9.99
CA SER A 73 -16.45 5.69 11.12
C SER A 73 -15.46 6.30 12.11
N CYS A 74 -14.26 5.72 12.22
CA CYS A 74 -13.15 6.21 13.04
C CYS A 74 -11.88 6.45 12.20
N GLY A 75 -12.05 6.88 10.94
CA GLY A 75 -10.95 7.25 10.07
C GLY A 75 -10.28 8.55 10.53
N TRP A 76 -9.04 8.47 11.02
CA TRP A 76 -8.33 9.63 11.58
C TRP A 76 -7.41 10.34 10.60
N ASP A 77 -7.22 9.77 9.40
CA ASP A 77 -6.54 10.38 8.25
C ASP A 77 -5.05 10.69 8.48
N PHE A 78 -4.38 9.80 9.21
CA PHE A 78 -2.92 9.82 9.38
C PHE A 78 -2.23 9.08 8.23
N HIS A 79 -0.89 9.18 8.21
CA HIS A 79 -0.03 8.52 7.22
C HIS A 79 -0.41 8.84 5.77
N LYS A 80 -0.61 10.14 5.47
CA LYS A 80 -0.98 10.61 4.13
C LYS A 80 0.25 10.61 3.20
N PRO A 81 0.15 10.02 2.00
CA PRO A 81 1.20 10.11 0.98
C PRO A 81 1.54 11.57 0.64
N SER A 82 2.82 11.85 0.40
CA SER A 82 3.27 13.16 -0.05
C SER A 82 3.05 13.36 -1.56
N GLN A 83 3.01 14.61 -2.01
CA GLN A 83 3.01 14.92 -3.45
C GLN A 83 4.29 14.43 -4.13
N ASP A 84 5.42 14.44 -3.42
CA ASP A 84 6.70 13.93 -3.91
C ASP A 84 6.63 12.44 -4.27
N LEU A 85 6.01 11.63 -3.40
CA LEU A 85 5.77 10.21 -3.67
C LEU A 85 4.85 10.02 -4.89
N VAL A 86 3.79 10.81 -5.03
CA VAL A 86 2.91 10.76 -6.20
C VAL A 86 3.70 11.10 -7.47
N ASN A 87 4.54 12.13 -7.42
CA ASN A 87 5.39 12.55 -8.52
C ASN A 87 6.40 11.46 -8.91
N ALA A 88 6.93 10.69 -7.96
CA ALA A 88 7.87 9.60 -8.24
C ALA A 88 7.27 8.45 -9.09
N PHE A 89 5.94 8.36 -9.18
CA PHE A 89 5.27 7.43 -10.09
C PHE A 89 5.10 7.96 -11.52
N LYS A 90 5.57 9.18 -11.84
CA LYS A 90 5.58 9.68 -13.22
C LYS A 90 6.54 8.87 -14.08
N THR A 91 6.08 8.52 -15.28
CA THR A 91 6.86 7.75 -16.24
C THR A 91 6.91 8.42 -17.60
N LYS A 92 8.05 8.28 -18.28
CA LYS A 92 8.25 8.69 -19.67
C LYS A 92 8.82 7.51 -20.45
N ASN A 93 8.13 7.10 -21.52
CA ASN A 93 8.49 5.94 -22.34
C ASN A 93 8.66 4.64 -21.53
N GLY A 94 7.86 4.45 -20.48
CA GLY A 94 7.90 3.27 -19.62
C GLY A 94 9.02 3.26 -18.56
N LEU A 95 9.80 4.34 -18.45
CA LEU A 95 10.84 4.51 -17.43
C LEU A 95 10.44 5.59 -16.43
N PRO A 96 10.94 5.54 -15.18
CA PRO A 96 10.81 6.65 -14.23
C PRO A 96 11.37 7.95 -14.81
N GLU A 97 10.75 9.07 -14.48
CA GLU A 97 11.29 10.39 -14.79
C GLU A 97 12.36 10.78 -13.75
N PHE A 98 13.65 10.67 -14.07
CA PHE A 98 14.70 10.91 -13.07
C PHE A 98 14.92 12.39 -12.74
N ASP A 99 14.99 13.25 -13.75
CA ASP A 99 15.40 14.66 -13.54
C ASP A 99 14.23 15.60 -13.23
N ASP A 100 13.05 15.31 -13.80
CA ASP A 100 11.96 16.28 -13.92
C ASP A 100 10.70 15.91 -13.14
N TYR A 101 10.67 14.75 -12.46
CA TYR A 101 9.44 14.22 -11.85
C TYR A 101 8.76 15.22 -10.90
N ASN A 102 9.56 16.01 -10.18
CA ASN A 102 9.08 16.92 -9.15
C ASN A 102 8.93 18.38 -9.61
N LYS A 103 9.06 18.68 -10.91
CA LYS A 103 8.90 20.05 -11.45
C LYS A 103 7.46 20.56 -11.39
N THR A 104 6.49 19.65 -11.36
CA THR A 104 5.05 19.96 -11.33
C THR A 104 4.33 19.13 -10.27
N CYS A 105 3.32 19.71 -9.64
CA CYS A 105 2.45 19.02 -8.68
C CYS A 105 1.24 18.37 -9.37
N ASP A 106 1.51 17.60 -10.42
CA ASP A 106 0.46 16.90 -11.16
C ASP A 106 0.00 15.64 -10.42
N TYR A 107 -1.23 15.22 -10.68
CA TYR A 107 -1.76 13.92 -10.28
C TYR A 107 -2.83 13.47 -11.27
N PRO A 108 -3.09 12.16 -11.41
CA PRO A 108 -4.17 11.67 -12.26
C PRO A 108 -5.54 12.18 -11.79
N VAL A 109 -6.42 12.52 -12.72
CA VAL A 109 -7.82 12.83 -12.45
C VAL A 109 -8.70 11.90 -13.27
N ASN A 110 -9.57 11.14 -12.60
CA ASN A 110 -10.42 10.16 -13.25
C ASN A 110 -11.38 10.84 -14.24
N GLY A 111 -11.48 10.29 -15.45
CA GLY A 111 -12.27 10.88 -16.55
C GLY A 111 -11.65 12.12 -17.20
N LYS A 112 -10.45 12.55 -16.79
CA LYS A 112 -9.70 13.67 -17.40
C LYS A 112 -8.24 13.28 -17.69
N PRO A 113 -8.01 12.28 -18.55
CA PRO A 113 -6.65 11.88 -18.90
C PRO A 113 -5.88 13.03 -19.56
N ASN A 114 -4.59 13.11 -19.28
CA ASN A 114 -3.66 14.04 -19.92
C ASN A 114 -2.51 13.25 -20.59
N SER A 115 -1.50 13.97 -21.10
CA SER A 115 -0.34 13.35 -21.73
C SER A 115 0.59 12.64 -20.74
N GLN A 116 0.59 13.03 -19.46
CA GLN A 116 1.44 12.44 -18.43
C GLN A 116 1.08 10.96 -18.23
N LYS A 117 2.09 10.11 -18.18
CA LYS A 117 1.94 8.68 -17.86
C LYS A 117 2.38 8.41 -16.43
N TRP A 118 1.75 7.42 -15.84
CA TRP A 118 1.90 7.05 -14.44
C TRP A 118 2.07 5.55 -14.35
N ASP A 119 2.93 5.12 -13.45
CA ASP A 119 3.08 3.72 -13.10
C ASP A 119 1.78 3.21 -12.42
N PRO A 120 1.22 2.05 -12.84
CA PRO A 120 0.02 1.48 -12.25
C PRO A 120 0.07 1.31 -10.73
N ARG A 121 1.25 1.08 -10.15
CA ARG A 121 1.46 0.93 -8.69
C ARG A 121 1.05 2.17 -7.91
N LEU A 122 0.94 3.34 -8.54
CA LEU A 122 0.35 4.53 -7.92
C LEU A 122 -1.08 4.25 -7.42
N PHE A 123 -1.92 3.62 -8.25
CA PHE A 123 -3.33 3.36 -7.94
C PHE A 123 -3.54 2.24 -6.90
N HIS A 124 -2.50 1.48 -6.60
CA HIS A 124 -2.49 0.50 -5.51
C HIS A 124 -1.85 1.06 -4.23
N THR A 125 -1.24 2.25 -4.29
CA THR A 125 -0.49 2.85 -3.18
C THR A 125 -1.22 4.07 -2.61
N VAL A 126 -1.71 4.95 -3.47
CA VAL A 126 -2.24 6.26 -3.10
C VAL A 126 -3.70 6.39 -3.53
N GLY A 127 -4.57 6.63 -2.56
CA GLY A 127 -5.95 7.00 -2.81
C GLY A 127 -6.02 8.49 -3.13
N MET A 128 -6.68 8.82 -4.23
CA MET A 128 -6.72 10.17 -4.79
C MET A 128 -8.17 10.59 -5.03
N PRO A 129 -8.52 11.88 -4.86
CA PRO A 129 -9.84 12.38 -5.22
C PRO A 129 -10.20 11.99 -6.66
N THR A 130 -11.49 11.75 -6.90
CA THR A 130 -12.08 11.27 -8.16
C THR A 130 -11.91 9.78 -8.47
N PHE A 131 -11.06 9.05 -7.75
CA PHE A 131 -10.91 7.59 -7.90
C PHE A 131 -11.73 6.82 -6.85
N PRO A 132 -12.09 5.56 -7.16
CA PRO A 132 -12.62 4.62 -6.17
C PRO A 132 -11.64 4.43 -5.01
N TYR A 133 -12.15 4.47 -3.78
CA TYR A 133 -11.38 4.08 -2.61
C TYR A 133 -11.20 2.56 -2.63
N LYS A 134 -9.93 2.10 -2.62
CA LYS A 134 -9.57 0.67 -2.58
C LYS A 134 -10.40 -0.18 -3.56
N TYR A 135 -10.53 0.30 -4.80
CA TYR A 135 -11.18 -0.38 -5.94
C TYR A 135 -12.72 -0.47 -5.88
N GLU A 136 -13.36 0.14 -4.90
CA GLU A 136 -14.83 0.07 -4.72
C GLU A 136 -15.52 1.34 -5.25
N SER A 137 -16.27 1.19 -6.33
CA SER A 137 -16.87 2.30 -7.08
C SER A 137 -17.88 3.12 -6.29
N GLU A 138 -18.57 2.47 -5.35
CA GLU A 138 -19.52 3.05 -4.42
C GLU A 138 -18.84 3.97 -3.39
N TYR A 139 -17.55 3.78 -3.14
CA TYR A 139 -16.74 4.54 -2.20
C TYR A 139 -15.81 5.49 -2.96
N LYS A 140 -16.37 6.40 -3.75
CA LYS A 140 -15.58 7.37 -4.52
C LYS A 140 -14.96 8.43 -3.61
N MET A 141 -13.64 8.61 -3.71
CA MET A 141 -12.94 9.65 -2.97
C MET A 141 -13.23 11.06 -3.53
N THR A 142 -13.35 12.03 -2.63
CA THR A 142 -13.50 13.45 -2.92
C THR A 142 -12.57 14.28 -2.04
N THR A 143 -12.53 15.60 -2.25
CA THR A 143 -11.79 16.51 -1.38
C THR A 143 -12.35 16.60 0.04
N ALA A 144 -13.57 16.12 0.28
CA ALA A 144 -14.15 16.01 1.61
C ALA A 144 -13.52 14.90 2.46
N ASN A 145 -12.80 13.95 1.84
CA ASN A 145 -12.14 12.83 2.52
C ASN A 145 -10.75 13.21 3.05
N SER A 146 -10.61 14.41 3.60
CA SER A 146 -9.40 14.85 4.28
C SER A 146 -9.76 15.61 5.55
N ARG A 147 -9.10 15.26 6.65
CA ARG A 147 -9.36 15.87 7.96
C ARG A 147 -8.79 17.29 8.04
N THR A 148 -7.60 17.50 7.47
CA THR A 148 -6.89 18.80 7.50
C THR A 148 -6.29 19.10 6.12
N PRO A 149 -7.14 19.36 5.11
CA PRO A 149 -6.71 19.43 3.70
C PRO A 149 -5.70 20.54 3.43
N ASN A 150 -5.82 21.68 4.10
CA ASN A 150 -4.92 22.82 3.88
C ASN A 150 -3.48 22.56 4.32
N VAL A 151 -3.25 21.57 5.20
CA VAL A 151 -1.93 21.26 5.76
C VAL A 151 -1.37 19.98 5.14
N TYR A 152 -2.20 18.94 4.97
CA TYR A 152 -1.74 17.61 4.56
C TYR A 152 -2.33 17.10 3.23
N GLY A 153 -3.04 17.95 2.48
CA GLY A 153 -3.58 17.60 1.17
C GLY A 153 -4.70 16.56 1.22
N TYR A 154 -4.94 15.88 0.10
CA TYR A 154 -6.13 15.05 -0.12
C TYR A 154 -5.85 13.56 -0.36
N TYR A 155 -4.59 13.14 -0.24
CA TYR A 155 -4.20 11.75 -0.46
C TYR A 155 -4.44 10.88 0.77
N THR A 156 -4.65 9.58 0.57
CA THR A 156 -4.71 8.59 1.66
C THR A 156 -3.91 7.35 1.28
N SER A 157 -3.37 6.63 2.26
CA SER A 157 -2.68 5.37 2.02
C SER A 157 -3.70 4.28 1.67
N LEU A 158 -3.43 3.49 0.63
CA LEU A 158 -4.27 2.35 0.27
C LEU A 158 -3.71 1.01 0.76
N LYS A 159 -2.41 0.89 1.04
CA LYS A 159 -1.79 -0.42 1.27
C LYS A 159 -2.14 -1.05 2.61
N GLU A 160 -2.33 -0.22 3.63
CA GLU A 160 -2.39 -0.66 5.02
C GLU A 160 -3.80 -0.96 5.49
N VAL A 161 -4.80 -0.52 4.75
CA VAL A 161 -6.22 -0.62 5.10
C VAL A 161 -6.94 -1.51 4.09
N PRO A 162 -7.92 -2.32 4.52
CA PRO A 162 -8.65 -3.20 3.62
C PRO A 162 -9.61 -2.40 2.76
N GLN A 163 -10.30 -3.11 1.86
CA GLN A 163 -11.49 -2.58 1.19
C GLN A 163 -12.55 -2.20 2.24
N ARG A 164 -13.32 -1.15 1.97
CA ARG A 164 -14.33 -0.65 2.90
C ARG A 164 -15.40 -1.71 3.20
N SER A 165 -15.79 -2.52 2.22
CA SER A 165 -16.73 -3.64 2.40
C SER A 165 -16.24 -4.74 3.33
N LYS A 166 -14.92 -4.86 3.55
CA LYS A 166 -14.33 -5.87 4.45
C LYS A 166 -14.46 -5.48 5.92
N GLY A 167 -14.71 -4.20 6.20
CA GLY A 167 -15.04 -3.70 7.53
C GLY A 167 -13.86 -3.64 8.50
N GLU A 168 -14.19 -3.24 9.71
CA GLU A 168 -13.29 -3.10 10.85
C GLU A 168 -13.51 -4.26 11.85
N THR A 169 -12.43 -4.80 12.42
CA THR A 169 -12.55 -5.79 13.52
C THR A 169 -12.87 -5.10 14.86
N PHE A 170 -12.59 -3.80 14.96
CA PHE A 170 -12.95 -2.92 16.07
C PHE A 170 -13.28 -1.53 15.52
N ASN A 171 -14.36 -0.89 15.99
CA ASN A 171 -14.83 0.42 15.50
C ASN A 171 -15.43 1.32 16.61
N GLY A 172 -14.87 1.25 17.83
CA GLY A 172 -15.26 2.07 18.98
C GLY A 172 -14.66 3.48 18.95
N SER A 173 -13.84 3.85 19.93
CA SER A 173 -13.11 5.14 19.91
C SER A 173 -11.95 5.17 18.89
N TRP A 174 -11.62 4.00 18.36
CA TRP A 174 -10.52 3.72 17.45
C TRP A 174 -11.01 2.71 16.39
N GLN A 175 -10.15 2.40 15.42
CA GLN A 175 -10.38 1.36 14.43
C GLN A 175 -9.23 0.36 14.40
N ALA A 176 -9.53 -0.90 14.10
CA ALA A 176 -8.52 -1.90 13.79
C ALA A 176 -8.98 -2.75 12.62
N PHE A 177 -8.03 -3.32 11.90
CA PHE A 177 -8.30 -4.12 10.69
C PHE A 177 -7.63 -5.48 10.80
N ALA A 178 -8.26 -6.53 10.27
CA ALA A 178 -7.67 -7.86 10.18
C ALA A 178 -6.70 -7.99 8.99
N MET A 179 -5.79 -7.02 8.82
CA MET A 179 -4.79 -6.98 7.75
C MET A 179 -3.42 -7.41 8.29
N ASN A 180 -2.80 -8.40 7.66
CA ASN A 180 -1.44 -8.82 8.01
C ASN A 180 -0.44 -7.68 7.77
N ASP A 181 0.58 -7.61 8.62
CA ASP A 181 1.69 -6.69 8.46
C ASP A 181 2.88 -7.45 7.83
N TYR A 182 3.17 -7.14 6.56
CA TYR A 182 4.22 -7.83 5.80
C TYR A 182 5.58 -7.25 6.14
N VAL A 183 6.41 -8.04 6.82
CA VAL A 183 7.77 -7.65 7.23
C VAL A 183 8.78 -7.92 6.13
N LEU A 184 8.63 -9.04 5.42
CA LEU A 184 9.45 -9.39 4.25
C LEU A 184 8.54 -9.87 3.12
N ARG A 185 8.59 -9.16 1.98
CA ARG A 185 8.00 -9.63 0.73
C ARG A 185 9.06 -10.18 -0.21
N TYR A 186 8.67 -11.07 -1.11
CA TYR A 186 9.56 -11.60 -2.15
C TYR A 186 10.17 -10.46 -3.00
N SER A 187 9.38 -9.44 -3.32
CA SER A 187 9.85 -8.22 -4.00
C SER A 187 11.00 -7.52 -3.27
N ASP A 188 10.94 -7.40 -1.94
CA ASP A 188 11.98 -6.72 -1.16
C ASP A 188 13.29 -7.51 -1.23
N ILE A 189 13.21 -8.83 -1.12
CA ILE A 189 14.35 -9.75 -1.16
C ILE A 189 15.03 -9.75 -2.53
N MET A 190 14.24 -9.71 -3.62
CA MET A 190 14.80 -9.64 -4.97
C MET A 190 15.44 -8.28 -5.26
N LEU A 191 14.93 -7.18 -4.70
CA LEU A 191 15.57 -5.87 -4.82
C LEU A 191 16.86 -5.78 -4.01
N MET A 192 16.90 -6.33 -2.78
CA MET A 192 18.15 -6.45 -2.00
C MET A 192 19.20 -7.28 -2.75
N ARG A 193 18.77 -8.37 -3.40
CA ARG A 193 19.67 -9.17 -4.25
C ARG A 193 20.20 -8.36 -5.43
N ALA A 194 19.35 -7.62 -6.12
CA ALA A 194 19.75 -6.80 -7.26
C ALA A 194 20.77 -5.73 -6.85
N GLU A 195 20.54 -5.05 -5.71
CA GLU A 195 21.47 -4.07 -5.16
C GLU A 195 22.84 -4.67 -4.85
N ALA A 196 22.89 -5.87 -4.26
CA ALA A 196 24.15 -6.55 -3.94
C ALA A 196 24.96 -7.01 -5.19
N LEU A 197 24.33 -7.06 -6.36
CA LEU A 197 24.95 -7.48 -7.63
C LEU A 197 25.47 -6.33 -8.48
N ILE A 198 25.13 -5.07 -8.16
CA ILE A 198 25.59 -3.86 -8.85
C ILE A 198 26.95 -3.43 -8.31
#